data_AF-A0A414Q807-F1
#
_entry.id   AF-A0A414Q807-F1
#
_cell.length_a   1.000
_cell.length_b   1.000
_cell.length_c   1.000
_cell.angle_alpha   90.00
_cell.angle_beta   90.00
_cell.angle_gamma   90.00
#
_symmetry.space_group_name_H-M   'P 1'
#
loop_
_entity.id
_entity.type
_entity.pdbx_description
1 polymer ?
#
loop_
_entity_poly.entity_id
_entity_poly.type
_entity_poly.pdbx_seq_one_letter_code
_entity_poly.pdbx_strand_id
1 'polypeptide(L)'
;MRRADRIIRDRHSRIPDKYKKIDTTVNGDVESLAEQHKEVERRLFPLRLNKTTVIYVTKDKQNEAYAAKARKRMGIAEPKKTFVDPLSEENITKLYKEENMPPRRMAEMLNVSVRTIYLRLAKYGLTKVKCR
;
A
#
# COMPACT_ATOMS: atom_id res chain seq x y z
N MET A 1 -34.50 26.11 -21.08
CA MET A 1 -33.38 26.31 -20.13
C MET A 1 -32.16 25.56 -20.64
N ARG A 2 -31.01 26.23 -20.76
CA ARG A 2 -29.77 25.62 -21.28
C ARG A 2 -29.14 24.72 -20.20
N ARG A 3 -28.33 23.74 -20.61
CA ARG A 3 -27.62 22.83 -19.70
C ARG A 3 -26.78 23.57 -18.64
N ALA A 4 -26.21 24.71 -19.02
CA ALA A 4 -25.44 25.59 -18.15
C ALA A 4 -26.28 26.20 -17.01
N ASP A 5 -27.54 26.56 -17.27
CA ASP A 5 -28.45 27.14 -16.27
C ASP A 5 -28.83 26.12 -15.18
N ARG A 6 -28.87 24.81 -15.52
CA ARG A 6 -29.06 23.73 -14.52
C ARG A 6 -27.86 23.59 -13.60
N ILE A 7 -26.64 23.65 -14.15
CA ILE A 7 -25.39 23.47 -13.38
C ILE A 7 -25.15 24.62 -12.39
N ILE A 8 -25.58 25.85 -12.72
CA ILE A 8 -25.50 27.01 -11.81
C ILE A 8 -26.52 26.89 -10.67
N ARG A 9 -27.71 26.33 -10.94
CA ARG A 9 -28.72 26.03 -9.92
C ARG A 9 -28.28 24.89 -9.00
N ASP A 10 -27.54 23.93 -9.54
CA ASP A 10 -26.99 22.78 -8.81
C ASP A 10 -25.85 23.14 -7.85
N ARG A 11 -25.11 24.23 -8.13
CA ARG A 11 -24.10 24.77 -7.19
C ARG A 11 -24.70 25.42 -5.93
N HIS A 12 -25.99 25.75 -5.95
CA HIS A 12 -26.75 26.18 -4.78
C HIS A 12 -27.60 25.04 -4.18
N SER A 13 -27.28 23.79 -4.51
CA SER A 13 -27.89 22.66 -3.81
C SER A 13 -27.56 22.78 -2.31
N ARG A 14 -28.63 22.91 -1.51
CA ARG A 14 -28.55 23.00 -0.05
C ARG A 14 -27.77 21.78 0.42
N ILE A 15 -26.58 21.99 0.97
CA ILE A 15 -25.74 20.92 1.51
C ILE A 15 -26.65 20.08 2.41
N PRO A 16 -26.73 18.75 2.21
CA PRO A 16 -27.58 17.90 3.04
C PRO A 16 -27.22 18.13 4.51
N ASP A 17 -28.21 18.27 5.37
CA ASP A 17 -27.99 18.70 6.76
C ASP A 17 -26.98 17.82 7.52
N LYS A 18 -26.84 16.56 7.12
CA LYS A 18 -25.83 15.60 7.60
C LYS A 18 -24.36 16.05 7.41
N TYR A 19 -24.08 16.93 6.47
CA TYR A 19 -22.73 17.44 6.18
C TYR A 19 -22.52 18.88 6.67
N LYS A 20 -23.53 19.51 7.30
CA LYS A 20 -23.37 20.82 7.93
C LYS A 20 -22.63 20.67 9.26
N LYS A 21 -21.85 21.69 9.63
CA LYS A 21 -21.24 21.75 10.95
C LYS A 21 -22.34 21.76 12.03
N ILE A 22 -22.05 21.15 13.16
CA ILE A 22 -22.98 21.09 14.29
C ILE A 22 -23.14 22.53 14.81
N ASP A 23 -24.30 23.12 14.54
CA ASP A 23 -24.74 24.37 15.15
C ASP A 23 -25.35 24.05 16.51
N THR A 24 -24.69 24.48 17.58
CA THR A 24 -25.11 24.23 18.96
C THR A 24 -26.39 24.98 19.34
N THR A 25 -26.78 25.99 18.56
CA THR A 25 -28.05 26.72 18.77
C THR A 25 -29.26 26.00 18.16
N VAL A 26 -29.03 25.07 17.24
CA VAL A 26 -30.10 24.35 16.50
C VAL A 26 -30.17 22.87 16.87
N ASN A 27 -29.06 22.23 17.24
CA ASN A 27 -28.95 20.77 17.40
C ASN A 27 -28.97 20.26 18.86
N GLY A 28 -29.28 21.11 19.83
CA GLY A 28 -29.42 20.72 21.24
C GLY A 28 -28.11 20.65 22.04
N ASP A 29 -28.21 20.07 23.23
CA ASP A 29 -27.19 20.10 24.29
C ASP A 29 -25.91 19.35 23.92
N VAL A 30 -24.78 20.07 23.94
CA VAL A 30 -23.44 19.58 23.57
C VAL A 30 -23.00 18.43 24.49
N GLU A 31 -23.36 18.48 25.77
CA GLU A 31 -22.98 17.46 26.74
C GLU A 31 -23.65 16.12 26.39
N SER A 32 -24.94 16.16 26.07
CA SER A 32 -25.70 14.98 25.69
C SER A 32 -25.14 14.30 24.42
N LEU A 33 -24.71 15.09 23.44
CA LEU A 33 -24.07 14.58 22.23
C LEU A 33 -22.71 13.96 22.53
N ALA A 34 -21.90 14.59 23.37
CA ALA A 34 -20.61 14.06 23.78
C ALA A 34 -20.75 12.73 24.53
N GLU A 35 -21.78 12.59 25.39
CA GLU A 35 -22.08 11.33 26.08
C GLU A 35 -22.49 10.22 25.12
N GLN A 36 -23.36 10.50 24.15
CA GLN A 36 -23.73 9.55 23.10
C GLN A 36 -22.50 9.08 22.30
N HIS A 37 -21.60 10.00 21.95
CA HIS A 37 -20.36 9.66 21.26
C HIS A 37 -19.45 8.76 22.12
N LYS A 38 -19.32 9.04 23.42
CA LYS A 38 -18.56 8.18 24.35
C LYS A 38 -19.13 6.75 24.40
N GLU A 39 -20.45 6.60 24.41
CA GLU A 39 -21.08 5.28 24.41
C GLU A 39 -20.83 4.50 23.12
N VAL A 40 -20.84 5.18 21.97
CA VAL A 40 -20.51 4.57 20.68
C VAL A 40 -19.04 4.13 20.65
N GLU A 41 -18.12 4.99 21.08
CA GLU A 41 -16.68 4.70 21.11
C GLU A 41 -16.33 3.55 22.07
N ARG A 42 -17.03 3.43 23.21
CA ARG A 42 -16.87 2.31 24.16
C ARG A 42 -17.13 0.94 23.54
N ARG A 43 -17.94 0.87 22.49
CA ARG A 43 -18.28 -0.38 21.78
C ARG A 43 -17.29 -0.72 20.66
N LEU A 44 -16.34 0.17 20.37
CA LEU A 44 -15.32 -0.05 19.36
C LEU A 44 -14.07 -0.67 19.96
N PHE A 45 -13.46 -1.55 19.18
CA PHE A 45 -12.26 -2.30 19.54
C PHE A 45 -11.10 -1.89 18.63
N PRO A 46 -9.87 -1.82 19.17
CA PRO A 46 -8.70 -1.51 18.38
C PRO A 46 -8.38 -2.67 17.43
N LEU A 47 -8.21 -2.36 16.15
CA LEU A 47 -7.68 -3.23 15.11
C LEU A 47 -6.43 -2.58 14.52
N ARG A 48 -5.28 -3.22 14.73
CA ARG A 48 -3.98 -2.69 14.31
C ARG A 48 -3.72 -3.06 12.85
N LEU A 49 -3.54 -2.05 12.00
CA LEU A 49 -3.23 -2.25 10.58
C LEU A 49 -1.72 -2.43 10.40
N ASN A 50 -0.91 -1.54 11.00
CA ASN A 50 0.55 -1.51 10.95
C ASN A 50 1.14 -1.18 12.34
N LYS A 51 2.48 -1.07 12.47
CA LYS A 51 3.15 -0.64 13.72
C LYS A 51 2.60 0.71 14.23
N THR A 52 2.30 1.64 13.32
CA THR A 52 1.88 3.01 13.61
C THR A 52 0.36 3.22 13.54
N THR A 53 -0.35 2.47 12.71
CA THR A 53 -1.77 2.74 12.40
C THR A 53 -2.70 1.75 13.07
N VAL A 54 -3.65 2.27 13.86
CA VAL A 54 -4.73 1.51 14.52
C VAL A 54 -6.06 2.14 14.13
N ILE A 55 -7.06 1.32 13.81
CA ILE A 55 -8.43 1.77 13.59
C ILE A 55 -9.35 1.17 14.64
N TYR A 56 -10.42 1.87 15.00
CA TYR A 56 -11.43 1.41 15.95
C TYR A 56 -12.63 0.85 15.19
N VAL A 57 -12.99 -0.41 15.45
CA VAL A 57 -14.00 -1.17 14.69
C VAL A 57 -14.93 -1.95 15.62
N THR A 58 -16.12 -2.32 15.16
CA THR A 58 -17.00 -3.21 15.92
C THR A 58 -16.39 -4.59 16.09
N LYS A 59 -16.83 -5.35 17.09
CA LYS A 59 -16.24 -6.66 17.45
C LYS A 59 -16.20 -7.63 16.28
N ASP A 60 -17.25 -7.67 15.48
CA ASP A 60 -17.41 -8.55 14.31
C ASP A 60 -16.36 -8.27 13.22
N LYS A 61 -15.90 -7.02 13.16
CA LYS A 61 -14.92 -6.51 12.18
C LYS A 61 -13.49 -6.54 12.71
N GLN A 62 -13.25 -6.96 13.96
CA GLN A 62 -11.93 -7.12 14.54
C GLN A 62 -11.27 -8.42 14.02
N ASN A 63 -11.14 -8.54 12.70
CA ASN A 63 -10.58 -9.71 12.03
C ASN A 63 -9.56 -9.32 10.95
N GLU A 64 -8.69 -10.26 10.59
CA GLU A 64 -7.57 -10.00 9.68
C GLU A 64 -8.05 -9.71 8.24
N ALA A 65 -9.15 -10.32 7.81
CA ALA A 65 -9.74 -10.07 6.49
C ALA A 65 -10.20 -8.62 6.33
N TYR A 66 -10.79 -8.05 7.37
CA TYR A 66 -11.20 -6.65 7.42
C TYR A 66 -9.97 -5.73 7.49
N ALA A 67 -8.95 -6.10 8.27
CA ALA A 67 -7.68 -5.38 8.32
C ALA A 67 -7.03 -5.30 6.92
N ALA A 68 -6.99 -6.40 6.17
CA ALA A 68 -6.44 -6.43 4.81
C ALA A 68 -7.21 -5.51 3.84
N LYS A 69 -8.56 -5.54 3.87
CA LYS A 69 -9.40 -4.63 3.10
C LYS A 69 -9.15 -3.17 3.47
N ALA A 70 -9.03 -2.88 4.77
CA ALA A 70 -8.74 -1.55 5.28
C ALA A 70 -7.34 -1.06 4.86
N ARG A 71 -6.30 -1.90 4.94
CA ARG A 71 -4.95 -1.59 4.45
C ARG A 71 -4.96 -1.24 2.96
N LYS A 72 -5.67 -2.02 2.13
CA LYS A 72 -5.81 -1.75 0.69
C LYS A 72 -6.52 -0.43 0.41
N ARG A 73 -7.63 -0.15 1.11
CA ARG A 73 -8.39 1.10 0.98
C ARG A 73 -7.57 2.33 1.37
N MET A 74 -6.75 2.21 2.41
CA MET A 74 -5.92 3.30 2.92
C MET A 74 -4.57 3.44 2.19
N GLY A 75 -4.28 2.58 1.19
CA GLY A 75 -2.98 2.57 0.52
C GLY A 75 -1.81 2.17 1.43
N ILE A 76 -2.09 1.58 2.59
CA ILE A 76 -1.11 1.12 3.58
C ILE A 76 -0.55 -0.25 3.20
N ALA A 77 -1.20 -0.94 2.26
CA ALA A 77 -0.71 -2.20 1.72
C ALA A 77 0.69 -2.00 1.13
N GLU A 78 1.71 -2.37 1.89
CA GLU A 78 3.06 -2.52 1.38
C GLU A 78 3.00 -3.54 0.25
N PRO A 79 3.41 -3.22 -0.99
CA PRO A 79 4.10 -4.23 -1.75
C PRO A 79 5.40 -4.46 -1.00
N LYS A 80 5.43 -5.42 -0.07
CA LYS A 80 6.67 -6.15 0.17
C LYS A 80 6.93 -6.89 -1.14
N LYS A 81 7.44 -6.17 -2.15
CA LYS A 81 8.28 -6.81 -3.15
C LYS A 81 9.35 -7.43 -2.28
N THR A 82 9.32 -8.75 -2.17
CA THR A 82 10.46 -9.47 -1.61
C THR A 82 11.68 -8.91 -2.33
N PHE A 83 12.69 -8.49 -1.58
CA PHE A 83 13.91 -8.01 -2.20
C PHE A 83 14.46 -9.18 -3.01
N VAL A 84 14.31 -9.12 -4.33
CA VAL A 84 14.87 -10.10 -5.24
C VAL A 84 16.27 -9.58 -5.56
N ASP A 85 17.29 -10.30 -5.10
CA ASP A 85 18.67 -9.97 -5.47
C ASP A 85 18.81 -10.11 -7.00
N PRO A 86 19.13 -9.03 -7.73
CA PRO A 86 19.37 -9.11 -9.17
C PRO A 86 20.54 -10.04 -9.52
N LEU A 87 21.45 -10.28 -8.57
CA LEU A 87 22.58 -11.21 -8.69
C LEU A 87 22.31 -12.55 -8.03
N SER A 88 21.04 -12.91 -7.80
CA SER A 88 20.68 -14.25 -7.32
C SER A 88 21.15 -15.32 -8.31
N GLU A 89 21.36 -16.53 -7.79
CA GLU A 89 21.74 -17.67 -8.62
C GLU A 89 20.71 -17.94 -9.71
N GLU A 90 19.42 -17.89 -9.38
CA GLU A 90 18.29 -18.08 -10.30
C GLU A 90 18.27 -17.05 -11.43
N ASN A 91 18.50 -15.77 -11.14
CA ASN A 91 18.53 -14.73 -12.17
C ASN A 91 19.74 -14.90 -13.08
N ILE A 92 20.93 -15.14 -12.52
CA ILE A 92 22.16 -15.29 -13.30
C ILE A 92 22.11 -16.55 -14.17
N THR A 93 21.59 -17.67 -13.66
CA THR A 93 21.45 -18.91 -14.43
C THR A 93 20.48 -18.73 -15.59
N LYS A 94 19.34 -18.06 -15.36
CA LYS A 94 18.38 -17.73 -16.40
C LYS A 94 18.99 -16.89 -17.52
N LEU A 95 19.64 -15.78 -17.17
CA LEU A 95 20.26 -14.87 -18.15
C LEU A 95 21.38 -15.55 -18.96
N TYR A 96 22.16 -16.42 -18.32
CA TYR A 96 23.33 -17.05 -18.95
C TYR A 96 23.02 -18.35 -19.71
N LYS A 97 22.15 -19.22 -19.18
CA LYS A 97 21.83 -20.53 -19.78
C LYS A 97 20.57 -20.50 -20.64
N GLU A 98 19.49 -19.85 -20.17
CA GLU A 98 18.22 -19.84 -20.88
C GLU A 98 18.22 -18.79 -21.99
N GLU A 99 18.63 -17.57 -21.66
CA GLU A 99 18.63 -16.44 -22.60
C GLU A 99 19.95 -16.32 -23.39
N ASN A 100 20.95 -17.14 -23.06
CA ASN A 100 22.27 -17.20 -23.70
C ASN A 100 22.93 -15.82 -23.88
N MET A 101 22.73 -14.92 -22.91
CA MET A 101 23.24 -13.56 -22.99
C MET A 101 24.73 -13.50 -22.64
N PRO A 102 25.53 -12.70 -23.39
CA PRO A 102 26.94 -12.54 -23.07
C PRO A 102 27.11 -11.77 -21.75
N PRO A 103 28.12 -12.09 -20.92
CA PRO A 103 28.34 -11.45 -19.62
C PRO A 103 28.43 -9.92 -19.65
N ARG A 104 28.92 -9.35 -20.77
CA ARG A 104 29.00 -7.90 -20.96
C ARG A 104 27.61 -7.24 -21.03
N ARG A 105 26.66 -7.86 -21.73
CA ARG A 105 25.28 -7.37 -21.85
C ARG A 105 24.51 -7.54 -20.53
N MET A 106 24.78 -8.62 -19.80
CA MET A 106 24.24 -8.83 -18.45
C MET A 106 24.70 -7.73 -17.48
N ALA A 107 25.98 -7.36 -17.55
CA ALA A 107 26.57 -6.31 -16.73
C ALA A 107 25.92 -4.94 -16.98
N GLU A 108 25.67 -4.61 -18.25
CA GLU A 108 24.96 -3.38 -18.64
C GLU A 108 23.50 -3.38 -18.15
N MET A 109 22.77 -4.49 -18.33
CA MET A 109 21.38 -4.61 -17.90
C MET A 109 21.19 -4.52 -16.38
N LEU A 110 22.07 -5.18 -15.63
CA LEU A 110 22.03 -5.22 -14.16
C LEU A 110 22.76 -4.03 -13.52
N ASN A 111 23.36 -3.14 -14.33
CA ASN A 111 24.16 -2.00 -13.91
C ASN A 111 25.28 -2.36 -12.92
N VAL A 112 26.05 -3.40 -13.25
CA VAL A 112 27.18 -3.89 -12.44
C VAL A 112 28.44 -4.01 -13.30
N SER A 113 29.60 -4.12 -12.65
CA SER A 113 30.84 -4.36 -13.39
C SER A 113 30.84 -5.74 -14.06
N VAL A 114 31.46 -5.84 -15.23
CA VAL A 114 31.66 -7.12 -15.95
C VAL A 114 32.37 -8.14 -15.06
N ARG A 115 33.34 -7.70 -14.26
CA ARG A 115 34.05 -8.54 -13.28
C ARG A 115 33.09 -9.15 -12.27
N THR A 116 32.11 -8.38 -11.78
CA THR A 116 31.11 -8.86 -10.83
C THR A 116 30.31 -10.02 -11.41
N ILE A 117 29.91 -9.95 -12.69
CA ILE A 117 29.21 -11.05 -13.36
C ILE A 117 30.09 -12.28 -13.46
N TYR A 118 31.35 -12.15 -13.88
CA TYR A 118 32.28 -13.29 -13.94
C TYR A 118 32.49 -13.96 -12.57
N LEU A 119 32.61 -13.17 -11.49
CA LEU A 119 32.72 -13.72 -10.13
C LEU A 119 31.46 -14.49 -9.73
N ARG A 120 30.27 -13.99 -10.10
CA ARG A 120 29.00 -14.68 -9.85
C ARG A 120 28.89 -15.97 -10.67
N LEU A 121 29.21 -15.94 -11.95
CA LEU A 121 29.23 -17.12 -12.83
C LEU A 121 30.19 -18.20 -12.31
N ALA A 122 31.38 -17.82 -11.85
CA ALA A 122 32.34 -18.72 -11.24
C ALA A 122 31.83 -19.28 -9.90
N LYS A 123 31.23 -18.44 -9.06
CA LYS A 123 30.61 -18.86 -7.79
C LYS A 123 29.48 -19.88 -8.00
N TYR A 124 28.67 -19.71 -9.03
CA TYR A 124 27.55 -20.60 -9.37
C TYR A 124 27.95 -21.77 -10.28
N GLY A 125 29.24 -21.97 -10.56
CA GLY A 125 29.73 -23.10 -11.36
C GLY A 125 29.29 -23.07 -12.84
N LEU A 126 28.89 -21.90 -13.36
CA LEU A 126 28.43 -21.71 -14.74
C LEU A 126 29.58 -21.55 -15.74
N THR A 127 30.79 -21.29 -15.24
CA THR A 127 32.02 -21.15 -16.03
C THR A 127 33.12 -22.05 -15.50
N LYS A 128 34.03 -22.48 -16.39
CA LYS A 128 35.20 -23.31 -16.04
C LYS A 128 36.23 -22.59 -15.15
N VAL A 129 36.14 -21.27 -15.04
CA VAL A 129 37.06 -20.44 -14.26
C VAL A 129 36.68 -20.53 -12.78
N LYS A 130 37.61 -20.91 -11.92
CA LYS A 130 37.41 -20.93 -10.46
C LYS A 130 37.48 -19.51 -9.91
N CYS A 131 36.58 -19.18 -8.98
CA CYS A 131 36.70 -17.96 -8.18
C CYS A 131 37.99 -18.04 -7.36
N ARG A 132 38.83 -17.01 -7.46
CA ARG A 132 40.11 -16.88 -6.73
C ARG A 132 39.95 -15.92 -5.56
#